data_AF-A0A3N9TIY2-F1
#
_entry.id   AF-A0A3N9TIY2-F1
#
_cell.length_a   1.000
_cell.length_b   1.000
_cell.length_c   1.000
_cell.angle_alpha   90.00
_cell.angle_beta   90.00
_cell.angle_gamma   90.00
#
_symmetry.space_group_name_H-M   'P 1'
#
loop_
_entity.id
_entity.type
_entity.pdbx_description
1 polymer ?
#
loop_
_entity_poly.entity_id
_entity_poly.type
_entity_poly.pdbx_seq_one_letter_code
_entity_poly.pdbx_strand_id
1 'polypeptide(L)'
;MSEIKTQVQFVEIDDDMAGQRIDNFLRNRLKSIPKSVVYRILRKGEVRVNKKRVKAEYKIAAGDVVRIPPVTIAESSQNESAPVSAKLAKVAELQDCILFEDDHMLVLNKPSGTAVHGGSGLKFGAIEGLRALRPEARFLELVHRIDRDTSGILLIAKKRSALRHLQAQFREKTVQKYYFALVMGSWKKSCVKINAPLQKNEVNSIVRVNPNGKPSETRFKIMEAFADATLIQASPITGRTHQIRVHTQYAGHPIAWDDRYGDRRFDAYTAKFGLNRLFLHAAHIRFTHPGSEEWMEIEAPMDDILESTLRGMRKSKS
;
A
#
# COMPACT_ATOMS: atom_id res chain seq x y z
N MET A 1 29.96 14.77 -16.50
CA MET A 1 28.56 14.78 -16.06
C MET A 1 27.86 15.85 -16.87
N SER A 2 26.99 15.47 -17.80
CA SER A 2 26.24 16.46 -18.59
C SER A 2 25.07 16.95 -17.71
N GLU A 3 25.07 18.24 -17.38
CA GLU A 3 23.96 18.85 -16.65
C GLU A 3 22.90 19.32 -17.65
N ILE A 4 21.76 18.62 -17.71
CA ILE A 4 20.64 19.05 -18.54
C ILE A 4 19.79 20.02 -17.71
N LYS A 5 19.82 21.31 -18.08
CA LYS A 5 18.88 22.31 -17.56
C LYS A 5 17.59 22.27 -18.37
N THR A 6 16.47 21.99 -17.73
CA THR A 6 15.16 22.11 -18.40
C THR A 6 14.84 23.58 -18.69
N GLN A 7 14.03 23.87 -19.72
CA GLN A 7 13.52 25.23 -19.95
C GLN A 7 12.43 25.60 -18.94
N VAL A 8 12.11 26.89 -18.86
CA VAL A 8 10.95 27.38 -18.09
C VAL A 8 9.68 26.78 -18.68
N GLN A 9 8.82 26.22 -17.84
CA GLN A 9 7.52 25.68 -18.27
C GLN A 9 6.39 26.53 -17.70
N PHE A 10 5.35 26.75 -18.49
CA PHE A 10 4.07 27.27 -18.04
C PHE A 10 3.04 26.15 -18.21
N VAL A 11 2.37 25.80 -17.12
CA VAL A 11 1.36 24.75 -17.12
C VAL A 11 0.04 25.36 -16.69
N GLU A 12 -0.93 25.32 -17.59
CA GLU A 12 -2.32 25.64 -17.28
C GLU A 12 -2.96 24.47 -16.55
N ILE A 13 -3.67 24.77 -15.47
CA ILE A 13 -4.28 23.77 -14.60
C ILE A 13 -5.72 23.54 -15.07
N ASP A 14 -6.01 22.33 -15.53
CA ASP A 14 -7.36 21.87 -15.83
C ASP A 14 -8.10 21.40 -14.55
N ASP A 15 -9.37 21.05 -14.68
CA ASP A 15 -10.21 20.57 -13.58
C ASP A 15 -9.67 19.28 -12.93
N ASP A 16 -9.02 18.42 -13.72
CA ASP A 16 -8.36 17.22 -13.21
C ASP A 16 -7.17 17.59 -12.32
N MET A 17 -6.42 18.61 -12.69
CA MET A 17 -5.27 19.09 -11.95
C MET A 17 -5.68 19.93 -10.71
N ALA A 18 -6.83 20.57 -10.73
CA ALA A 18 -7.31 21.43 -9.64
C ALA A 18 -7.44 20.70 -8.28
N GLY A 19 -7.31 21.45 -7.17
CA GLY A 19 -7.48 20.98 -5.80
C GLY A 19 -6.27 20.29 -5.16
N GLN A 20 -5.20 20.00 -5.91
CA GLN A 20 -3.96 19.44 -5.35
C GLN A 20 -3.06 20.53 -4.75
N ARG A 21 -2.25 20.17 -3.74
CA ARG A 21 -1.19 21.07 -3.26
C ARG A 21 -0.10 21.23 -4.33
N ILE A 22 0.46 22.43 -4.46
CA ILE A 22 1.51 22.77 -5.43
C ILE A 22 2.75 21.89 -5.25
N ASP A 23 3.10 21.50 -4.03
CA ASP A 23 4.23 20.60 -3.79
C ASP A 23 4.00 19.19 -4.37
N ASN A 24 2.81 18.64 -4.21
CA ASN A 24 2.42 17.36 -4.81
C ASN A 24 2.34 17.46 -6.34
N PHE A 25 1.80 18.57 -6.86
CA PHE A 25 1.76 18.82 -8.30
C PHE A 25 3.17 18.80 -8.91
N LEU A 26 4.09 19.57 -8.34
CA LEU A 26 5.46 19.67 -8.82
C LEU A 26 6.19 18.33 -8.69
N ARG A 27 5.97 17.56 -7.62
CA ARG A 27 6.58 16.24 -7.45
C ARG A 27 6.10 15.25 -8.52
N ASN A 28 4.84 15.34 -8.92
CA ASN A 28 4.29 14.48 -9.99
C ASN A 28 4.80 14.89 -11.37
N ARG A 29 5.03 16.19 -11.60
CA ARG A 29 5.57 16.70 -12.87
C ARG A 29 7.08 16.52 -12.99
N LEU A 30 7.81 16.70 -11.89
CA LEU A 30 9.27 16.64 -11.80
C LEU A 30 9.72 15.34 -11.12
N LYS A 31 9.33 14.18 -11.66
CA LYS A 31 9.53 12.87 -11.03
C LYS A 31 11.00 12.54 -10.70
N SER A 32 11.94 13.06 -11.49
CA SER A 32 13.39 12.87 -11.32
C SER A 32 14.02 13.82 -10.30
N ILE A 33 13.27 14.80 -9.79
CA ILE A 33 13.80 15.84 -8.91
C ILE A 33 13.54 15.48 -7.44
N PRO A 34 14.58 15.46 -6.58
CA PRO A 34 14.42 15.15 -5.16
C PRO A 34 13.44 16.10 -4.46
N LYS A 35 12.70 15.58 -3.47
CA LYS A 35 11.75 16.35 -2.66
C LYS A 35 12.39 17.63 -2.11
N SER A 36 13.62 17.56 -1.57
CA SER A 36 14.34 18.71 -1.03
C SER A 36 14.51 19.84 -2.04
N VAL A 37 14.73 19.52 -3.32
CA VAL A 37 14.86 20.49 -4.40
C VAL A 37 13.52 21.15 -4.72
N VAL A 38 12.42 20.39 -4.77
CA VAL A 38 11.06 20.93 -4.96
C VAL A 38 10.71 21.95 -3.87
N TYR A 39 10.96 21.61 -2.60
CA TYR A 39 10.73 22.56 -1.50
C TYR A 39 11.67 23.76 -1.55
N ARG A 40 12.90 23.61 -2.07
CA ARG A 40 13.86 24.72 -2.23
C ARG A 40 13.39 25.71 -3.29
N ILE A 41 12.96 25.26 -4.48
CA ILE A 41 12.51 26.15 -5.57
C ILE A 41 11.20 26.89 -5.21
N LEU A 42 10.29 26.22 -4.47
CA LEU A 42 9.11 26.87 -3.89
C LEU A 42 9.50 27.92 -2.85
N ARG A 43 10.40 27.56 -1.92
CA ARG A 43 10.87 28.47 -0.88
C ARG A 43 11.63 29.66 -1.45
N LYS A 44 12.37 29.52 -2.54
CA LYS A 44 13.02 30.64 -3.23
C LYS A 44 12.06 31.49 -4.07
N GLY A 45 10.81 31.05 -4.28
CA GLY A 45 9.82 31.76 -5.10
C GLY A 45 10.10 31.67 -6.60
N GLU A 46 10.88 30.68 -7.01
CA GLU A 46 11.19 30.41 -8.42
C GLU A 46 9.99 29.76 -9.13
N VAL A 47 9.19 28.98 -8.40
CA VAL A 47 7.87 28.54 -8.84
C VAL A 47 6.85 29.64 -8.53
N ARG A 48 5.99 29.95 -9.51
CA ARG A 48 4.94 30.96 -9.38
C ARG A 48 3.61 30.45 -9.90
N VAL A 49 2.52 30.88 -9.27
CA VAL A 49 1.15 30.66 -9.75
C VAL A 49 0.56 32.02 -10.08
N ASN A 50 0.06 32.21 -11.29
CA ASN A 50 -0.49 33.50 -11.77
C ASN A 50 0.47 34.67 -11.47
N LYS A 51 1.76 34.47 -11.76
CA LYS A 51 2.87 35.42 -11.51
C LYS A 51 3.17 35.73 -10.03
N LYS A 52 2.47 35.12 -9.06
CA LYS A 52 2.66 35.30 -7.61
C LYS A 52 3.44 34.14 -6.98
N ARG A 53 4.18 34.42 -5.90
CA ARG A 53 4.86 33.40 -5.09
C ARG A 53 3.83 32.68 -4.20
N VAL A 54 3.93 31.36 -4.11
CA VAL A 54 3.03 30.52 -3.31
C VAL A 54 3.81 29.66 -2.31
N LYS A 55 3.15 29.27 -1.21
CA LYS A 55 3.67 28.28 -0.26
C LYS A 55 3.41 26.85 -0.75
N ALA A 56 4.13 25.87 -0.21
CA ALA A 56 4.00 24.47 -0.59
C ALA A 56 2.58 23.90 -0.39
N GLU A 57 1.84 24.48 0.54
CA GLU A 57 0.47 24.12 0.91
C GLU A 57 -0.59 24.66 -0.08
N TYR A 58 -0.20 25.57 -0.97
CA TYR A 58 -1.13 26.22 -1.89
C TYR A 58 -1.87 25.19 -2.73
N LYS A 59 -3.19 25.21 -2.70
CA LYS A 59 -4.02 24.35 -3.54
C LYS A 59 -4.25 25.04 -4.87
N ILE A 60 -3.77 24.43 -5.94
CA ILE A 60 -3.96 24.97 -7.30
C ILE A 60 -5.42 24.83 -7.72
N ALA A 61 -5.93 25.80 -8.47
CA ALA A 61 -7.30 25.84 -9.00
C ALA A 61 -7.31 25.68 -10.52
N ALA A 62 -8.45 25.25 -11.08
CA ALA A 62 -8.62 25.25 -12.53
C ALA A 62 -8.44 26.68 -13.08
N GLY A 63 -7.76 26.81 -14.21
CA GLY A 63 -7.36 28.08 -14.80
C GLY A 63 -6.10 28.72 -14.20
N ASP A 64 -5.50 28.14 -13.15
CA ASP A 64 -4.19 28.60 -12.68
C ASP A 64 -3.11 28.38 -13.75
N VAL A 65 -2.20 29.34 -13.89
CA VAL A 65 -0.98 29.18 -14.69
C VAL A 65 0.21 29.03 -13.76
N VAL A 66 0.74 27.80 -13.69
CA VAL A 66 1.92 27.46 -12.89
C VAL A 66 3.19 27.61 -13.72
N ARG A 67 4.04 28.56 -13.35
CA ARG A 67 5.39 28.72 -13.90
C ARG A 67 6.38 27.88 -13.11
N ILE A 68 7.04 26.93 -13.78
CA ILE A 68 8.07 26.06 -13.22
C ILE A 68 9.44 26.54 -13.74
N PRO A 69 10.42 26.81 -12.86
CA PRO A 69 11.75 27.26 -13.27
C PRO A 69 12.56 26.12 -13.93
N PRO A 70 13.65 26.47 -14.63
CA PRO A 70 14.67 25.51 -15.03
C PRO A 70 15.16 24.72 -13.83
N VAL A 71 15.08 23.40 -13.89
CA VAL A 71 15.65 22.52 -12.88
C VAL A 71 16.79 21.73 -13.52
N THR A 72 17.93 21.70 -12.85
CA THR A 72 19.05 20.85 -13.27
C THR A 72 18.68 19.42 -12.92
N ILE A 73 18.55 18.60 -13.95
CA ILE A 73 18.44 17.15 -13.80
C ILE A 73 19.88 16.64 -13.80
N ALA A 74 20.32 16.07 -12.68
CA ALA A 74 21.50 15.22 -12.74
C ALA A 74 21.10 14.03 -13.62
N GLU A 75 21.83 13.78 -14.72
CA GLU A 75 21.77 12.48 -15.38
C GLU A 75 21.95 11.43 -14.29
N SER A 76 20.87 10.75 -13.93
CA SER A 76 20.99 9.56 -13.12
C SER A 76 21.75 8.58 -14.00
N SER A 77 23.05 8.45 -13.74
CA SER A 77 23.81 7.28 -14.14
C SER A 77 22.92 6.08 -13.84
N GLN A 78 22.54 5.36 -14.90
CA GLN A 78 21.77 4.12 -14.83
C GLN A 78 22.62 2.99 -14.24
N ASN A 79 23.32 3.24 -13.14
CA ASN A 79 24.12 2.26 -12.45
C ASN A 79 24.01 2.53 -10.95
N GLU A 80 23.16 1.74 -10.30
CA GLU A 80 23.63 0.81 -9.27
C GLU A 80 22.53 -0.18 -8.86
N SER A 81 22.85 -1.46 -9.17
CA SER A 81 22.54 -2.70 -8.46
C SER A 81 21.09 -3.21 -8.38
N ALA A 82 20.58 -3.68 -9.51
CA ALA A 82 20.06 -5.05 -9.64
C ALA A 82 20.04 -5.40 -11.14
N PRO A 83 20.40 -6.63 -11.56
CA PRO A 83 20.41 -7.00 -12.97
C PRO A 83 19.04 -6.72 -13.59
N VAL A 84 19.05 -6.07 -14.76
CA VAL A 84 17.85 -5.64 -15.50
C VAL A 84 16.88 -6.80 -15.72
N SER A 85 17.39 -8.04 -15.86
CA SER A 85 16.62 -9.27 -15.99
C SER A 85 15.77 -9.62 -14.76
N ALA A 86 16.30 -9.48 -13.55
CA ALA A 86 15.56 -9.77 -12.31
C ALA A 86 14.43 -8.76 -12.04
N LYS A 87 14.59 -7.53 -12.54
CA LYS A 87 13.54 -6.50 -12.50
C LYS A 87 12.45 -6.81 -13.53
N LEU A 88 12.81 -7.17 -14.76
CA LEU A 88 11.84 -7.57 -15.81
C LEU A 88 11.01 -8.78 -15.40
N ALA A 89 11.62 -9.82 -14.80
CA ALA A 89 10.90 -11.00 -14.33
C ALA A 89 9.86 -10.66 -13.24
N LYS A 90 10.28 -9.94 -12.18
CA LYS A 90 9.35 -9.47 -11.13
C LYS A 90 8.27 -8.52 -11.64
N VAL A 91 8.61 -7.74 -12.67
CA VAL A 91 7.68 -6.81 -13.30
C VAL A 91 6.66 -7.59 -14.15
N ALA A 92 7.07 -8.62 -14.88
CA ALA A 92 6.17 -9.51 -15.61
C ALA A 92 5.23 -10.28 -14.66
N GLU A 93 5.73 -10.80 -13.54
CA GLU A 93 4.91 -11.48 -12.51
C GLU A 93 3.78 -10.58 -11.96
N LEU A 94 4.00 -9.26 -11.87
CA LEU A 94 2.95 -8.33 -11.45
C LEU A 94 1.80 -8.23 -12.44
N GLN A 95 2.05 -8.47 -13.74
CA GLN A 95 1.00 -8.44 -14.75
C GLN A 95 0.05 -9.64 -14.59
N ASP A 96 0.58 -10.81 -14.25
CA ASP A 96 -0.21 -12.02 -13.99
C ASP A 96 -0.99 -11.94 -12.66
N CYS A 97 -0.63 -10.98 -11.80
CA CYS A 97 -1.32 -10.72 -10.53
C CYS A 97 -2.52 -9.76 -10.65
N ILE A 98 -2.86 -9.26 -11.85
CA ILE A 98 -3.98 -8.34 -12.04
C ILE A 98 -5.30 -9.12 -11.92
N LEU A 99 -6.10 -8.77 -10.90
CA LEU A 99 -7.42 -9.38 -10.66
C LEU A 99 -8.53 -8.69 -11.46
N PHE A 100 -8.41 -7.38 -11.66
CA PHE A 100 -9.38 -6.56 -12.36
C PHE A 100 -8.70 -5.31 -12.91
N GLU A 101 -9.10 -4.87 -14.10
CA GLU A 101 -8.65 -3.61 -14.68
C GLU A 101 -9.76 -3.01 -15.55
N ASP A 102 -10.03 -1.71 -15.37
CA ASP A 102 -10.93 -0.92 -16.20
C ASP A 102 -10.34 0.47 -16.48
N ASP A 103 -11.13 1.43 -16.96
CA ASP A 103 -10.67 2.80 -17.22
C ASP A 103 -10.37 3.61 -15.95
N HIS A 104 -10.90 3.22 -14.80
CA HIS A 104 -10.84 4.01 -13.56
C HIS A 104 -9.79 3.47 -12.58
N MET A 105 -9.58 2.17 -12.55
CA MET A 105 -8.75 1.49 -11.57
C MET A 105 -8.15 0.17 -12.06
N LEU A 106 -7.20 -0.32 -11.28
CA LEU A 106 -6.59 -1.63 -11.39
C LEU A 106 -6.54 -2.25 -10.00
N VAL A 107 -6.85 -3.54 -9.90
CA VAL A 107 -6.80 -4.31 -8.66
C VAL A 107 -5.77 -5.41 -8.81
N LEU A 108 -4.80 -5.43 -7.89
CA LEU A 108 -3.69 -6.38 -7.90
C LEU A 108 -3.83 -7.37 -6.74
N ASN A 109 -3.61 -8.66 -6.98
CA ASN A 109 -3.25 -9.62 -5.94
C ASN A 109 -1.76 -9.48 -5.64
N LYS A 110 -1.39 -8.54 -4.76
CA LYS A 110 0.02 -8.24 -4.50
C LYS A 110 0.69 -9.48 -3.88
N PRO A 111 1.80 -10.00 -4.45
CA PRO A 111 2.53 -11.10 -3.84
C PRO A 111 3.20 -10.67 -2.54
N SER A 112 3.41 -11.62 -1.63
CA SER A 112 4.18 -11.42 -0.40
C SER A 112 5.62 -10.99 -0.70
N GLY A 113 6.22 -10.18 0.17
CA GLY A 113 7.61 -9.72 0.02
C GLY A 113 7.79 -8.53 -0.92
N THR A 114 6.78 -8.20 -1.74
CA THR A 114 6.78 -7.00 -2.59
C THR A 114 6.23 -5.80 -1.82
N ALA A 115 7.03 -4.74 -1.69
CA ALA A 115 6.59 -3.48 -1.11
C ALA A 115 5.60 -2.76 -2.07
N VAL A 116 4.64 -2.01 -1.53
CA VAL A 116 3.67 -1.28 -2.39
C VAL A 116 4.30 -0.12 -3.16
N HIS A 117 5.33 0.53 -2.57
CA HIS A 117 6.10 1.62 -3.18
C HIS A 117 7.55 1.58 -2.67
N GLY A 118 8.45 2.27 -3.35
CA GLY A 118 9.83 2.46 -2.90
C GLY A 118 9.89 3.13 -1.52
N GLY A 119 10.67 2.56 -0.60
CA GLY A 119 10.88 3.06 0.76
C GLY A 119 12.30 3.61 0.97
N SER A 120 12.66 3.91 2.23
CA SER A 120 13.98 4.47 2.57
C SER A 120 15.18 3.56 2.27
N GLY A 121 14.97 2.29 1.91
CA GLY A 121 16.02 1.33 1.56
C GLY A 121 15.72 0.46 0.33
N LEU A 122 14.54 0.59 -0.30
CA LEU A 122 14.15 -0.16 -1.49
C LEU A 122 13.78 0.83 -2.61
N LYS A 123 14.49 0.78 -3.74
CA LYS A 123 14.30 1.69 -4.88
C LYS A 123 13.08 1.35 -5.74
N PHE A 124 12.35 0.26 -5.47
CA PHE A 124 11.30 -0.27 -6.33
C PHE A 124 10.23 -1.06 -5.56
N GLY A 125 8.95 -0.84 -5.84
CA GLY A 125 7.79 -1.57 -5.33
C GLY A 125 6.74 -1.82 -6.41
N ALA A 126 5.56 -2.30 -6.01
CA ALA A 126 4.48 -2.68 -6.93
C ALA A 126 4.05 -1.53 -7.84
N ILE A 127 3.91 -0.30 -7.31
CA ILE A 127 3.49 0.85 -8.11
C ILE A 127 4.55 1.27 -9.14
N GLU A 128 5.84 1.19 -8.78
CA GLU A 128 6.92 1.46 -9.73
C GLU A 128 7.00 0.36 -10.80
N GLY A 129 6.74 -0.90 -10.43
CA GLY A 129 6.60 -2.02 -11.36
C GLY A 129 5.48 -1.82 -12.38
N LEU A 130 4.28 -1.47 -11.92
CA LEU A 130 3.14 -1.20 -12.79
C LEU A 130 3.40 -0.01 -13.73
N ARG A 131 4.07 1.04 -13.24
CA ARG A 131 4.46 2.19 -14.09
C ARG A 131 5.49 1.80 -15.16
N ALA A 132 6.37 0.85 -14.86
CA ALA A 132 7.32 0.33 -15.84
C ALA A 132 6.62 -0.54 -16.91
N LEU A 133 5.60 -1.32 -16.55
CA LEU A 133 4.76 -2.08 -17.50
C LEU A 133 3.86 -1.21 -18.37
N ARG A 134 3.51 -0.02 -17.88
CA ARG A 134 2.55 0.90 -18.51
C ARG A 134 3.19 2.28 -18.67
N PRO A 135 4.25 2.42 -19.48
CA PRO A 135 4.95 3.69 -19.64
C PRO A 135 4.06 4.81 -20.19
N GLU A 136 3.06 4.44 -21.01
CA GLU A 136 2.08 5.36 -21.59
C GLU A 136 0.97 5.79 -20.62
N ALA A 137 0.86 5.13 -19.45
CA ALA A 137 -0.16 5.50 -18.48
C ALA A 137 0.16 6.87 -17.86
N ARG A 138 -0.68 7.86 -18.17
CA ARG A 138 -0.54 9.23 -17.66
C ARG A 138 -0.70 9.31 -16.13
N PHE A 139 -1.48 8.40 -15.55
CA PHE A 139 -1.77 8.39 -14.12
C PHE A 139 -1.92 6.96 -13.59
N LEU A 140 -1.14 6.63 -12.56
CA LEU A 140 -1.24 5.40 -11.77
C LEU A 140 -0.82 5.73 -10.34
N GLU A 141 -1.74 5.63 -9.39
CA GLU A 141 -1.48 5.96 -7.98
C GLU A 141 -2.11 4.94 -7.03
N LEU A 142 -1.43 4.66 -5.92
CA LEU A 142 -1.94 3.77 -4.86
C LEU A 142 -3.14 4.41 -4.17
N VAL A 143 -4.26 3.69 -4.12
CA VAL A 143 -5.45 4.10 -3.35
C VAL A 143 -5.21 3.90 -1.86
N HIS A 144 -4.69 2.72 -1.51
CA HIS A 144 -4.30 2.36 -0.15
C HIS A 144 -2.98 1.59 -0.16
N ARG A 145 -2.56 1.15 1.02
CA ARG A 145 -1.33 0.37 1.22
C ARG A 145 -1.61 -0.86 2.06
N ILE A 146 -0.84 -1.90 1.82
CA ILE A 146 -0.69 -3.08 2.68
C ILE A 146 0.81 -3.26 2.99
N ASP A 147 1.14 -4.02 4.02
CA ASP A 147 2.53 -4.23 4.41
C ASP A 147 3.28 -5.03 3.34
N ARG A 148 4.62 -4.94 3.32
CA ARG A 148 5.48 -5.64 2.35
C ARG A 148 5.17 -7.14 2.32
N ASP A 149 5.08 -7.74 3.50
CA ASP A 149 4.94 -9.19 3.66
C ASP A 149 3.46 -9.63 3.72
N THR A 150 2.50 -8.70 3.71
CA THR A 150 1.08 -9.01 3.49
C THR A 150 0.85 -9.23 2.00
N SER A 151 0.18 -10.33 1.63
CA SER A 151 -0.25 -10.56 0.25
C SER A 151 -1.72 -10.16 0.06
N GLY A 152 -2.22 -10.15 -1.18
CA GLY A 152 -3.63 -9.92 -1.47
C GLY A 152 -3.94 -8.56 -2.08
N ILE A 153 -5.21 -8.19 -2.02
CA ILE A 153 -5.81 -7.06 -2.73
C ILE A 153 -5.09 -5.72 -2.46
N LEU A 154 -4.69 -5.07 -3.55
CA LEU A 154 -4.18 -3.71 -3.59
C LEU A 154 -4.88 -2.93 -4.71
N LEU A 155 -5.60 -1.87 -4.35
CA LEU A 155 -6.25 -0.97 -5.31
C LEU A 155 -5.29 0.12 -5.81
N ILE A 156 -5.27 0.30 -7.14
CA ILE A 156 -4.54 1.36 -7.85
C ILE A 156 -5.53 2.16 -8.69
N ALA A 157 -5.49 3.48 -8.61
CA ALA A 157 -6.32 4.36 -9.41
C ALA A 157 -5.61 4.73 -10.73
N LYS A 158 -6.34 4.62 -11.84
CA LYS A 158 -5.91 5.02 -13.19
C LYS A 158 -6.35 6.44 -13.56
N LYS A 159 -7.29 7.01 -12.80
CA LYS A 159 -7.73 8.41 -12.90
C LYS A 159 -7.64 9.11 -11.54
N ARG A 160 -7.46 10.42 -11.54
CA ARG A 160 -7.41 11.20 -10.30
C ARG A 160 -8.77 11.32 -9.61
N SER A 161 -9.84 11.48 -10.39
CA SER A 161 -11.22 11.42 -9.89
C SER A 161 -11.47 10.11 -9.14
N ALA A 162 -11.07 8.98 -9.74
CA ALA A 162 -11.14 7.66 -9.13
C ALA A 162 -10.32 7.57 -7.82
N LEU A 163 -9.09 8.11 -7.81
CA LEU A 163 -8.27 8.16 -6.60
C LEU A 163 -8.97 8.90 -5.46
N ARG A 164 -9.52 10.09 -5.74
CA ARG A 164 -10.21 10.92 -4.73
C ARG A 164 -11.45 10.21 -4.19
N HIS A 165 -12.25 9.64 -5.09
CA HIS A 165 -13.47 8.90 -4.75
C HIS A 165 -13.17 7.69 -3.85
N LEU A 166 -12.24 6.83 -4.27
CA LEU A 166 -11.86 5.65 -3.50
C LEU A 166 -11.23 6.04 -2.15
N GLN A 167 -10.33 7.03 -2.11
CA GLN A 167 -9.74 7.50 -0.86
C GLN A 167 -10.76 8.12 0.10
N ALA A 168 -11.83 8.74 -0.40
CA ALA A 168 -12.94 9.22 0.42
C ALA A 168 -13.62 8.05 1.14
N GLN A 169 -13.95 6.98 0.41
CA GLN A 169 -14.56 5.77 0.98
C GLN A 169 -13.70 5.13 2.08
N PHE A 170 -12.38 5.05 1.88
CA PHE A 170 -11.45 4.54 2.91
C PHE A 170 -11.44 5.43 4.18
N ARG A 171 -11.56 6.75 4.01
CA ARG A 171 -11.58 7.73 5.11
C ARG A 171 -12.89 7.68 5.88
N GLU A 172 -14.00 7.52 5.17
CA GLU A 172 -15.37 7.40 5.68
C GLU A 172 -15.68 6.00 6.22
N LYS A 173 -14.77 5.04 6.00
CA LYS A 173 -14.85 3.65 6.47
C LYS A 173 -16.04 2.89 5.87
N THR A 174 -16.45 3.24 4.65
CA THR A 174 -17.49 2.52 3.90
C THR A 174 -16.93 1.28 3.18
N VAL A 175 -15.62 1.25 2.95
CA VAL A 175 -14.92 0.08 2.38
C VAL A 175 -14.86 -1.06 3.39
N GLN A 176 -15.40 -2.22 3.02
CA GLN A 176 -15.31 -3.44 3.80
C GLN A 176 -14.11 -4.25 3.32
N LYS A 177 -13.27 -4.71 4.25
CA LYS A 177 -12.06 -5.49 3.94
C LYS A 177 -11.96 -6.68 4.87
N TYR A 178 -11.67 -7.85 4.33
CA TYR A 178 -11.43 -9.06 5.10
C TYR A 178 -10.06 -9.62 4.78
N TYR A 179 -9.38 -10.07 5.81
CA TYR A 179 -8.05 -10.66 5.73
C TYR A 179 -8.10 -12.07 6.32
N PHE A 180 -7.42 -13.02 5.69
CA PHE A 180 -7.12 -14.29 6.32
C PHE A 180 -5.81 -14.21 7.09
N ALA A 181 -5.81 -14.71 8.31
CA ALA A 181 -4.62 -14.83 9.14
C ALA A 181 -4.57 -16.18 9.86
N LEU A 182 -3.43 -16.85 9.83
CA LEU A 182 -3.17 -18.04 10.65
C LEU A 182 -2.49 -17.59 11.94
N VAL A 183 -3.18 -17.74 13.07
CA VAL A 183 -2.72 -17.27 14.38
C VAL A 183 -2.40 -18.42 15.32
N MET A 184 -1.50 -18.16 16.26
CA MET A 184 -1.02 -19.14 17.24
C MET A 184 -2.13 -19.61 18.18
N GLY A 185 -2.22 -20.92 18.41
CA GLY A 185 -3.13 -21.54 19.36
C GLY A 185 -4.61 -21.43 18.99
N SER A 186 -5.46 -21.63 20.00
CA SER A 186 -6.92 -21.59 19.85
C SER A 186 -7.47 -20.18 20.11
N TRP A 187 -7.94 -19.50 19.06
CA TRP A 187 -8.60 -18.19 19.21
C TRP A 187 -9.88 -18.32 20.05
N LYS A 188 -10.05 -17.44 21.04
CA LYS A 188 -11.24 -17.47 21.92
C LYS A 188 -12.50 -17.07 21.14
N LYS A 189 -13.54 -17.91 21.15
CA LYS A 189 -14.85 -17.62 20.50
C LYS A 189 -15.50 -16.31 20.99
N SER A 190 -15.24 -15.92 22.23
CA SER A 190 -15.73 -14.65 22.81
C SER A 190 -14.97 -13.41 22.28
N CYS A 191 -13.78 -13.58 21.71
CA CYS A 191 -12.98 -12.50 21.16
C CYS A 191 -13.40 -12.19 19.72
N VAL A 192 -14.56 -11.55 19.57
CA VAL A 192 -15.12 -11.16 18.25
C VAL A 192 -14.64 -9.78 17.80
N LYS A 193 -14.07 -8.98 18.70
CA LYS A 193 -13.54 -7.63 18.41
C LYS A 193 -12.41 -7.26 19.35
N ILE A 194 -11.46 -6.49 18.84
CA ILE A 194 -10.43 -5.82 19.63
C ILE A 194 -10.52 -4.33 19.32
N ASN A 195 -10.78 -3.53 20.36
CA ASN A 195 -10.74 -2.08 20.31
C ASN A 195 -9.59 -1.61 21.23
N ALA A 196 -8.41 -1.49 20.64
CA ALA A 196 -7.17 -1.20 21.36
C ALA A 196 -6.38 -0.14 20.56
N PRO A 197 -6.18 1.07 21.11
CA PRO A 197 -5.49 2.14 20.37
C PRO A 197 -4.02 1.80 20.11
N LEU A 198 -3.50 2.27 18.98
CA LEU A 198 -2.17 1.90 18.51
C LEU A 198 -1.25 3.12 18.37
N GLN A 199 -0.06 3.02 18.96
CA GLN A 199 0.98 4.03 18.84
C GLN A 199 2.17 3.45 18.08
N LYS A 200 2.62 4.19 17.07
CA LYS A 200 3.82 3.86 16.30
C LYS A 200 5.02 4.58 16.90
N ASN A 201 6.10 3.86 17.19
CA ASN A 201 7.39 4.44 17.50
C ASN A 201 8.04 4.95 16.21
N GLU A 202 8.47 6.20 16.17
CA GLU A 202 9.00 6.83 14.96
C GLU A 202 10.42 6.34 14.59
N VAL A 203 11.21 5.91 15.59
CA VAL A 203 12.61 5.51 15.42
C VAL A 203 12.72 4.12 14.76
N ASN A 204 12.02 3.13 15.32
CA ASN A 204 12.11 1.73 14.85
C ASN A 204 10.87 1.26 14.07
N SER A 205 9.88 2.14 13.90
CA SER A 205 8.60 1.83 13.24
C SER A 205 7.78 0.69 13.89
N ILE A 206 8.10 0.28 15.11
CA ILE A 206 7.31 -0.69 15.87
C ILE A 206 6.03 -0.03 16.37
N VAL A 207 4.91 -0.68 16.09
CA VAL A 207 3.57 -0.33 16.60
C VAL A 207 3.25 -1.17 17.83
N ARG A 208 2.68 -0.56 18.87
CA ARG A 208 2.21 -1.24 20.09
C ARG A 208 0.82 -0.73 20.50
N VAL A 209 0.09 -1.54 21.26
CA VAL A 209 -1.10 -1.07 21.97
C VAL A 209 -0.66 -0.05 23.02
N ASN A 210 -1.26 1.13 23.00
CA ASN A 210 -0.99 2.20 23.95
C ASN A 210 -2.26 3.05 24.13
N PRO A 211 -2.67 3.38 25.36
CA PRO A 211 -3.84 4.23 25.61
C PRO A 211 -3.81 5.60 24.90
N ASN A 212 -2.62 6.18 24.73
CA ASN A 212 -2.38 7.44 24.02
C ASN A 212 -2.22 7.25 22.49
N GLY A 213 -2.41 6.02 22.01
CA GLY A 213 -2.37 5.67 20.60
C GLY A 213 -3.60 6.13 19.84
N LYS A 214 -3.58 5.93 18.51
CA LYS A 214 -4.73 6.24 17.66
C LYS A 214 -5.80 5.14 17.82
N PRO A 215 -7.09 5.50 17.98
CA PRO A 215 -8.18 4.54 18.06
C PRO A 215 -8.13 3.55 16.90
N SER A 216 -8.25 2.27 17.23
CA SER A 216 -8.13 1.16 16.28
C SER A 216 -9.07 0.03 16.66
N GLU A 217 -9.88 -0.43 15.70
CA GLU A 217 -10.82 -1.54 15.87
C GLU A 217 -10.64 -2.57 14.76
N THR A 218 -10.53 -3.84 15.16
CA THR A 218 -10.55 -5.01 14.27
C THR A 218 -11.57 -6.01 14.78
N ARG A 219 -12.42 -6.52 13.89
CA ARG A 219 -13.36 -7.60 14.19
C ARG A 219 -12.82 -8.93 13.66
N PHE A 220 -13.13 -10.01 14.35
CA PHE A 220 -12.59 -11.33 14.06
C PHE A 220 -13.69 -12.37 13.97
N LYS A 221 -13.51 -13.32 13.05
CA LYS A 221 -14.33 -14.52 12.93
C LYS A 221 -13.40 -15.72 12.78
N ILE A 222 -13.67 -16.77 13.53
CA ILE A 222 -12.94 -18.04 13.39
C ILE A 222 -13.45 -18.71 12.10
N MET A 223 -12.52 -19.04 11.21
CA MET A 223 -12.80 -19.76 9.96
C MET A 223 -12.57 -21.24 10.15
N GLU A 224 -11.45 -21.60 10.78
CA GLU A 224 -11.06 -22.99 10.99
C GLU A 224 -10.12 -23.12 12.19
N ALA A 225 -10.31 -24.15 13.01
CA ALA A 225 -9.45 -24.44 14.15
C ALA A 225 -8.60 -25.70 13.89
N PHE A 226 -7.31 -25.60 14.22
CA PHE A 226 -6.31 -26.67 14.20
C PHE A 226 -5.82 -26.94 15.63
N ALA A 227 -4.88 -27.88 15.79
CA ALA A 227 -4.34 -28.26 17.11
C ALA A 227 -3.69 -27.06 17.83
N ASP A 228 -2.68 -26.44 17.22
CA ASP A 228 -1.93 -25.31 17.80
C ASP A 228 -2.04 -24.03 16.97
N ALA A 229 -3.10 -23.91 16.16
CA ALA A 229 -3.35 -22.74 15.32
C ALA A 229 -4.84 -22.52 15.06
N THR A 230 -5.20 -21.29 14.69
CA THR A 230 -6.53 -20.95 14.21
C THR A 230 -6.42 -20.12 12.94
N LEU A 231 -7.15 -20.48 11.89
CA LEU A 231 -7.38 -19.59 10.75
C LEU A 231 -8.53 -18.65 11.11
N ILE A 232 -8.26 -17.35 11.08
CA ILE A 232 -9.24 -16.31 11.36
C ILE A 232 -9.43 -15.39 10.16
N GLN A 233 -10.65 -14.88 10.02
CA GLN A 233 -10.95 -13.70 9.22
C GLN A 233 -10.83 -12.47 10.11
N ALA A 234 -9.95 -11.54 9.76
CA ALA A 234 -9.79 -10.24 10.39
C ALA A 234 -10.41 -9.13 9.51
N SER A 235 -11.27 -8.32 10.12
CA SER A 235 -12.04 -7.26 9.45
C SER A 235 -11.72 -5.90 10.10
N PRO A 236 -10.68 -5.19 9.63
CA PRO A 236 -10.24 -3.94 10.24
C PRO A 236 -11.17 -2.77 9.86
N ILE A 237 -11.83 -2.19 10.87
CA ILE A 237 -12.72 -1.01 10.72
C ILE A 237 -11.87 0.26 10.51
N THR A 238 -10.75 0.35 11.21
CA THR A 238 -9.71 1.37 11.01
C THR A 238 -8.56 0.81 10.17
N GLY A 239 -7.67 1.67 9.65
CA GLY A 239 -6.50 1.25 8.86
C GLY A 239 -5.17 1.75 9.41
N ARG A 240 -4.79 1.34 10.62
CA ARG A 240 -3.47 1.72 11.19
C ARG A 240 -2.37 0.76 10.73
N THR A 241 -1.13 1.25 10.72
CA THR A 241 0.06 0.44 10.44
C THR A 241 0.09 -0.81 11.32
N HIS A 242 0.29 -1.98 10.71
CA HIS A 242 0.37 -3.29 11.38
C HIS A 242 -0.84 -3.62 12.29
N GLN A 243 -2.01 -3.02 12.07
CA GLN A 243 -3.13 -3.10 13.02
C GLN A 243 -3.55 -4.54 13.34
N ILE A 244 -3.78 -5.37 12.32
CA ILE A 244 -4.19 -6.78 12.52
C ILE A 244 -3.09 -7.52 13.28
N ARG A 245 -1.83 -7.40 12.84
CA ARG A 245 -0.65 -8.04 13.45
C ARG A 245 -0.52 -7.74 14.94
N VAL A 246 -0.66 -6.46 15.31
CA VAL A 246 -0.56 -6.03 16.72
C VAL A 246 -1.79 -6.42 17.52
N HIS A 247 -2.99 -6.36 16.94
CA HIS A 247 -4.21 -6.76 17.64
C HIS A 247 -4.24 -8.27 17.94
N THR A 248 -3.84 -9.12 17.00
CA THR A 248 -3.76 -10.56 17.23
C THR A 248 -2.67 -10.91 18.25
N GLN A 249 -1.51 -10.25 18.18
CA GLN A 249 -0.46 -10.36 19.20
C GLN A 249 -0.94 -9.90 20.58
N TYR A 250 -1.66 -8.77 20.66
CA TYR A 250 -2.24 -8.27 21.91
C TYR A 250 -3.25 -9.25 22.53
N ALA A 251 -3.98 -10.01 21.71
CA ALA A 251 -4.86 -11.08 22.18
C ALA A 251 -4.12 -12.36 22.62
N GLY A 252 -2.79 -12.40 22.51
CA GLY A 252 -1.98 -13.59 22.82
C GLY A 252 -1.88 -14.60 21.69
N HIS A 253 -2.34 -14.25 20.49
CA HIS A 253 -2.40 -15.13 19.32
C HIS A 253 -1.70 -14.47 18.12
N PRO A 254 -0.36 -14.28 18.16
CA PRO A 254 0.37 -13.68 17.06
C PRO A 254 0.23 -14.47 15.76
N ILE A 255 0.41 -13.78 14.62
CA ILE A 255 0.31 -14.37 13.29
C ILE A 255 1.58 -15.20 13.01
N ALA A 256 1.42 -16.33 12.31
CA ALA A 256 2.54 -17.16 11.86
C ALA A 256 3.48 -16.35 10.95
N TRP A 257 4.79 -16.51 11.14
CA TRP A 257 5.86 -15.86 10.37
C TRP A 257 5.80 -14.33 10.41
N ASP A 258 5.31 -13.78 11.51
CA ASP A 258 5.40 -12.35 11.80
C ASP A 258 6.77 -12.01 12.40
N ASP A 259 7.65 -11.45 11.58
CA ASP A 259 9.04 -11.11 11.94
C ASP A 259 9.19 -10.08 13.08
N ARG A 260 8.11 -9.38 13.45
CA ARG A 260 8.11 -8.28 14.44
C ARG A 260 7.29 -8.58 15.68
N TYR A 261 6.19 -9.30 15.52
CA TYR A 261 5.19 -9.55 16.56
C TYR A 261 4.92 -11.05 16.77
N GLY A 262 5.62 -11.91 16.04
CA GLY A 262 5.45 -13.37 16.02
C GLY A 262 6.07 -14.10 17.19
N ASP A 263 5.89 -15.43 17.16
CA ASP A 263 6.51 -16.37 18.09
C ASP A 263 7.29 -17.42 17.30
N ARG A 264 8.60 -17.55 17.56
CA ARG A 264 9.49 -18.47 16.82
C ARG A 264 9.11 -19.94 16.99
N ARG A 265 8.49 -20.33 18.11
CA ARG A 265 8.03 -21.70 18.32
C ARG A 265 6.84 -22.00 17.41
N PHE A 266 5.96 -21.01 17.22
CA PHE A 266 4.85 -21.14 16.29
C PHE A 266 5.30 -21.16 14.83
N ASP A 267 6.33 -20.38 14.49
CA ASP A 267 6.95 -20.46 13.16
C ASP A 267 7.54 -21.85 12.91
N ALA A 268 8.26 -22.42 13.88
CA ALA A 268 8.81 -23.78 13.78
C ALA A 268 7.72 -24.86 13.66
N TYR A 269 6.57 -24.69 14.32
CA TYR A 269 5.41 -25.57 14.15
C TYR A 269 4.83 -25.48 12.73
N THR A 270 4.59 -24.26 12.25
CA THR A 270 3.98 -24.04 10.91
C THR A 270 4.93 -24.36 9.76
N ALA A 271 6.25 -24.28 9.97
CA ALA A 271 7.28 -24.68 9.01
C ALA A 271 7.17 -26.16 8.61
N LYS A 272 6.70 -27.04 9.52
CA LYS A 272 6.45 -28.47 9.23
C LYS A 272 5.40 -28.67 8.13
N PHE A 273 4.56 -27.67 7.89
CA PHE A 273 3.53 -27.66 6.85
C PHE A 273 3.95 -26.82 5.63
N GLY A 274 5.21 -26.40 5.54
CA GLY A 274 5.77 -25.67 4.40
C GLY A 274 5.59 -24.15 4.43
N LEU A 275 5.03 -23.58 5.51
CA LEU A 275 4.90 -22.14 5.65
C LEU A 275 6.26 -21.49 5.86
N ASN A 276 6.56 -20.41 5.13
CA ASN A 276 7.83 -19.68 5.18
C ASN A 276 7.68 -18.15 5.03
N ARG A 277 6.45 -17.64 5.16
CA ARG A 277 6.10 -16.21 5.04
C ARG A 277 4.94 -15.86 5.95
N LEU A 278 4.85 -14.59 6.35
CA LEU A 278 3.78 -14.04 7.19
C LEU A 278 2.41 -14.53 6.74
N PHE A 279 1.66 -15.31 7.50
CA PHE A 279 0.31 -15.74 7.08
C PHE A 279 -0.71 -14.61 7.29
N LEU A 280 -0.66 -13.58 6.45
CA LEU A 280 -1.65 -12.51 6.38
C LEU A 280 -1.94 -12.18 4.92
N HIS A 281 -3.20 -12.35 4.52
CA HIS A 281 -3.65 -12.19 3.14
C HIS A 281 -4.91 -11.32 3.08
N ALA A 282 -4.87 -10.23 2.31
CA ALA A 282 -6.02 -9.37 2.03
C ALA A 282 -6.94 -10.06 1.01
N ALA A 283 -7.91 -10.84 1.52
CA ALA A 283 -8.65 -11.82 0.74
C ALA A 283 -9.88 -11.25 0.02
N HIS A 284 -10.55 -10.26 0.61
CA HIS A 284 -11.79 -9.72 0.06
C HIS A 284 -11.90 -8.21 0.33
N ILE A 285 -12.40 -7.47 -0.66
CA ILE A 285 -12.75 -6.06 -0.52
C ILE A 285 -14.11 -5.79 -1.16
N ARG A 286 -14.91 -4.94 -0.51
CA ARG A 286 -16.16 -4.40 -1.06
C ARG A 286 -16.15 -2.88 -0.96
N PHE A 287 -16.48 -2.22 -2.07
CA PHE A 287 -16.48 -0.76 -2.19
C PHE A 287 -17.42 -0.30 -3.31
N THR A 288 -17.66 1.01 -3.39
CA THR A 288 -18.43 1.62 -4.48
C THR A 288 -17.51 1.95 -5.64
N HIS A 289 -17.82 1.45 -6.84
CA HIS A 289 -17.01 1.67 -8.03
C HIS A 289 -16.98 3.17 -8.41
N PRO A 290 -15.81 3.79 -8.68
CA PRO A 290 -15.71 5.23 -8.91
C PRO A 290 -16.21 5.72 -10.27
N GLY A 291 -16.56 4.81 -11.19
CA GLY A 291 -17.13 5.15 -12.49
C GLY A 291 -18.65 4.92 -12.55
N SER A 292 -19.10 3.75 -12.09
CA SER A 292 -20.51 3.33 -12.19
C SER A 292 -21.32 3.63 -10.93
N GLU A 293 -20.68 3.95 -9.81
CA GLU A 293 -21.30 4.16 -8.49
C GLU A 293 -22.05 2.92 -7.93
N GLU A 294 -21.85 1.75 -8.53
CA GLU A 294 -22.41 0.49 -8.05
C GLU A 294 -21.49 -0.19 -7.02
N TRP A 295 -22.06 -1.10 -6.23
CA TRP A 295 -21.27 -1.94 -5.34
C TRP A 295 -20.44 -2.93 -6.13
N MET A 296 -19.17 -3.04 -5.76
CA MET A 296 -18.22 -3.97 -6.35
C MET A 296 -17.53 -4.77 -5.25
N GLU A 297 -17.40 -6.08 -5.50
CA GLU A 297 -16.70 -7.03 -4.65
C GLU A 297 -15.54 -7.65 -5.44
N ILE A 298 -14.37 -7.74 -4.82
CA ILE A 298 -13.20 -8.42 -5.38
C ILE A 298 -12.65 -9.38 -4.34
N GLU A 299 -12.36 -10.59 -4.79
CA GLU A 299 -11.67 -11.63 -4.04
C GLU A 299 -10.27 -11.85 -4.61
N ALA A 300 -9.30 -12.06 -3.73
CA ALA A 300 -7.96 -12.50 -4.09
C ALA A 300 -7.77 -13.94 -3.61
N PRO A 301 -7.35 -14.88 -4.49
CA PRO A 301 -6.94 -16.19 -4.04
C PRO A 301 -5.67 -16.10 -3.22
N MET A 302 -5.58 -16.95 -2.19
CA MET A 302 -4.33 -17.19 -1.48
C MET A 302 -3.30 -17.82 -2.43
N ASP A 303 -2.02 -17.56 -2.18
CA ASP A 303 -0.94 -18.22 -2.92
C ASP A 303 -0.79 -19.71 -2.51
N ASP A 304 -0.08 -20.48 -3.33
CA ASP A 304 0.10 -21.92 -3.13
C ASP A 304 0.75 -22.27 -1.79
N ILE A 305 1.58 -21.39 -1.23
CA ILE A 305 2.25 -21.62 0.05
C ILE A 305 1.21 -21.60 1.18
N LEU A 306 0.33 -20.60 1.18
CA LEU A 306 -0.76 -20.49 2.16
C LEU A 306 -1.76 -21.65 2.02
N GLU A 307 -2.20 -21.96 0.79
CA GLU A 307 -3.16 -23.04 0.54
C GLU A 307 -2.59 -24.41 0.91
N SER A 308 -1.33 -24.69 0.55
CA SER A 308 -0.67 -25.95 0.89
C SER A 308 -0.42 -26.10 2.38
N THR A 309 -0.11 -24.99 3.08
CA THR A 309 -0.01 -24.98 4.55
C THR A 309 -1.33 -25.42 5.18
N LEU A 310 -2.46 -24.81 4.79
CA LEU A 310 -3.78 -25.17 5.33
C LEU A 310 -4.15 -26.61 4.99
N ARG A 311 -3.89 -27.07 3.76
CA ARG A 311 -4.11 -28.47 3.36
C ARG A 311 -3.29 -29.44 4.21
N GLY A 312 -2.02 -29.14 4.48
CA GLY A 312 -1.15 -29.94 5.34
C GLY A 312 -1.69 -30.04 6.77
N MET A 313 -2.12 -28.90 7.34
CA MET A 313 -2.68 -28.86 8.69
C MET A 313 -4.02 -29.60 8.82
N ARG A 314 -4.87 -29.54 7.79
CA ARG A 314 -6.13 -30.32 7.72
C ARG A 314 -5.88 -31.81 7.74
N LYS A 315 -4.87 -32.30 7.00
CA LYS A 315 -4.50 -33.72 6.97
C LYS A 315 -3.99 -34.21 8.33
N SER A 316 -3.25 -33.37 9.06
CA SER A 316 -2.76 -33.71 10.41
C SER A 316 -3.87 -33.74 11.49
N LYS A 317 -5.08 -33.28 11.17
CA LYS A 317 -6.24 -33.32 12.07
C LYS A 317 -7.04 -34.62 11.95
N SER A 318 -6.87 -35.34 10.83
CA SER A 318 -7.45 -36.67 10.59
C SER A 318 -6.53 -37.76 11.12
#